data_AF-A0A3D0RR47-F1
#
_entry.id   AF-A0A3D0RR47-F1
#
_cell.length_a   1.000
_cell.length_b   1.000
_cell.length_c   1.000
_cell.angle_alpha   90.00
_cell.angle_beta   90.00
_cell.angle_gamma   90.00
#
_symmetry.space_group_name_H-M   'P 1'
#
loop_
_entity.id
_entity.type
_entity.pdbx_description
1 polymer ?
#
loop_
_entity_poly.entity_id
_entity_poly.type
_entity_poly.pdbx_seq_one_letter_code
_entity_poly.pdbx_strand_id
1 'polypeptide(L)'
;MKYFLEKYRVTFLFLVLLLTGTTTLQAQVTFRASAPNGVVKGEQFRLSYTLNQEGKDLRLPDLKGFDVLFGPSTSRSFSQSTVNGKTTSESSVTYTYILVAPEEGTFTIEPAAITVNGSSYRSN
;
A
#
# COMPACT_ATOMS: atom_id res chain seq x y z
N MET A 1 -12.49 16.79 55.13
CA MET A 1 -11.65 15.73 54.51
C MET A 1 -12.22 15.16 53.20
N LYS A 2 -13.52 14.86 53.07
CA LYS A 2 -14.11 14.29 51.83
C LYS A 2 -13.88 15.14 50.54
N TYR A 3 -13.96 16.47 50.64
CA TYR A 3 -13.70 17.38 49.51
C TYR A 3 -12.25 17.37 48.98
N PHE A 4 -11.28 17.03 49.83
CA PHE A 4 -9.87 16.99 49.43
C PHE A 4 -9.61 15.75 48.55
N LEU A 5 -10.09 14.57 48.98
CA LEU A 5 -9.98 13.32 48.21
C LEU A 5 -10.69 13.37 46.85
N GLU A 6 -11.87 13.98 46.76
CA GLU A 6 -12.62 14.16 45.50
C GLU A 6 -11.83 15.02 44.49
N LYS A 7 -11.15 16.07 44.95
CA LYS A 7 -10.32 16.93 44.09
C LYS A 7 -9.14 16.16 43.48
N TYR A 8 -8.44 15.35 44.27
CA TYR A 8 -7.35 14.51 43.75
C TYR A 8 -7.84 13.37 42.86
N ARG A 9 -9.06 12.83 43.07
CA ARG A 9 -9.67 11.85 42.16
C ARG A 9 -9.88 12.43 40.77
N VAL A 10 -10.41 13.67 40.68
CA VAL A 10 -10.63 14.34 39.40
C VAL A 10 -9.30 14.68 38.72
N THR A 11 -8.33 15.22 39.47
CA THR A 11 -6.98 15.49 38.92
C THR A 11 -6.27 14.21 38.47
N PHE A 12 -6.41 13.12 39.21
CA PHE A 12 -5.85 11.81 38.85
C PHE A 12 -6.52 11.22 37.60
N LEU A 13 -7.85 11.29 37.50
CA LEU A 13 -8.58 10.89 36.29
C LEU A 13 -8.16 11.70 35.06
N PHE A 14 -7.93 13.00 35.22
CA PHE A 14 -7.46 13.87 34.14
C PHE A 14 -6.03 13.51 33.69
N LEU A 15 -5.16 13.15 34.63
CA LEU A 15 -3.80 12.71 34.34
C LEU A 15 -3.80 11.36 33.59
N VAL A 16 -4.62 10.40 34.00
CA VAL A 16 -4.76 9.10 33.33
C VAL A 16 -5.26 9.27 31.89
N LEU A 17 -6.21 10.18 31.65
CA LEU A 17 -6.74 10.47 30.31
C LEU A 17 -5.66 11.06 29.37
N LEU A 18 -4.77 11.91 29.90
CA LEU A 18 -3.65 12.50 29.16
C LEU A 18 -2.59 11.47 28.74
N LEU A 19 -2.40 10.39 29.52
CA LEU A 19 -1.43 9.33 29.19
C LEU A 19 -1.95 8.31 28.16
N THR A 20 -3.27 8.19 27.96
CA THR A 20 -3.86 7.21 27.03
C THR A 20 -4.05 7.72 25.59
N GLY A 21 -3.67 8.97 25.29
CA GLY A 21 -4.08 9.68 24.07
C GLY A 21 -3.24 9.48 22.80
N THR A 22 -2.21 8.64 22.79
CA THR A 22 -1.35 8.49 21.60
C THR A 22 -1.83 7.33 20.72
N THR A 23 -2.80 7.58 19.84
CA THR A 23 -3.08 6.65 18.73
C THR A 23 -2.06 6.89 17.63
N THR A 24 -1.30 5.84 17.27
CA THR A 24 -0.43 5.89 16.09
C THR A 24 -1.31 5.85 14.85
N LEU A 25 -1.42 6.97 14.14
CA LEU A 25 -2.02 7.00 12.81
C LEU A 25 -1.08 6.27 11.84
N GLN A 26 -1.28 4.97 11.63
CA GLN A 26 -0.63 4.28 10.51
C GLN A 26 -1.25 4.74 9.21
N ALA A 27 -0.41 5.06 8.23
CA ALA A 27 -0.86 5.35 6.88
C ALA A 27 -1.60 4.14 6.30
N GLN A 28 -2.72 4.38 5.63
CA GLN A 28 -3.49 3.33 4.97
C GLN A 28 -2.63 2.62 3.93
N VAL A 29 -2.62 1.29 3.97
CA VAL A 29 -1.95 0.47 2.93
C VAL A 29 -2.70 0.64 1.62
N THR A 30 -1.97 1.00 0.56
CA THR A 30 -2.48 1.11 -0.80
C THR A 30 -1.68 0.19 -1.71
N PHE A 31 -2.40 -0.67 -2.43
CA PHE A 31 -1.84 -1.58 -3.41
C PHE A 31 -2.55 -1.36 -4.74
N ARG A 32 -1.83 -0.89 -5.76
CA ARG A 32 -2.43 -0.45 -7.02
C ARG A 32 -1.83 -1.18 -8.21
N ALA A 33 -2.69 -1.70 -9.07
CA ALA A 33 -2.33 -2.21 -10.39
C ALA A 33 -2.49 -1.09 -11.44
N SER A 34 -1.57 -1.02 -12.39
CA SER A 34 -1.60 -0.06 -13.49
C SER A 34 -1.10 -0.69 -14.77
N ALA A 35 -1.90 -0.56 -15.82
CA ALA A 35 -1.57 -0.91 -17.20
C ALA A 35 -2.33 0.05 -18.13
N PRO A 36 -1.94 0.15 -19.43
CA PRO A 36 -2.73 0.87 -20.42
C PRO A 36 -4.14 0.27 -20.56
N ASN A 37 -5.14 1.10 -20.84
CA ASN A 37 -6.51 0.64 -21.08
C ASN A 37 -6.66 -0.14 -22.40
N GLY A 38 -5.71 0.00 -23.31
CA GLY A 38 -5.67 -0.69 -24.60
C GLY A 38 -4.26 -0.64 -25.19
N VAL A 39 -3.91 -1.67 -25.94
CA VAL A 39 -2.61 -1.86 -26.59
C VAL A 39 -2.83 -2.49 -27.96
N VAL A 40 -1.88 -2.33 -28.89
CA VAL A 40 -1.97 -2.97 -30.20
C VAL A 40 -1.59 -4.46 -30.07
N LYS A 41 -2.20 -5.34 -30.87
CA LYS A 41 -1.82 -6.76 -30.93
C LYS A 41 -0.32 -6.89 -31.22
N GLY A 42 0.37 -7.70 -30.41
CA GLY A 42 1.81 -7.91 -30.47
C GLY A 42 2.65 -6.80 -29.84
N GLU A 43 2.05 -5.72 -29.35
CA GLU A 43 2.75 -4.64 -28.67
C GLU A 43 3.14 -5.03 -27.24
N GLN A 44 4.35 -4.63 -26.85
CA GLN A 44 4.80 -4.78 -25.47
C GLN A 44 4.26 -3.64 -24.61
N PHE A 45 3.75 -3.98 -23.43
CA PHE A 45 3.28 -2.99 -22.49
C PHE A 45 3.66 -3.34 -21.05
N ARG A 46 3.55 -2.33 -20.19
CA ARG A 46 3.94 -2.43 -18.80
C ARG A 46 2.71 -2.70 -17.92
N LEU A 47 2.79 -3.73 -17.10
CA LEU A 47 1.92 -3.95 -15.95
C LEU A 47 2.72 -3.67 -14.67
N SER A 48 2.28 -2.69 -13.90
CA SER A 48 2.93 -2.28 -12.65
C SER A 48 2.02 -2.47 -11.45
N TYR A 49 2.56 -3.04 -10.38
CA TYR A 49 1.92 -3.13 -9.07
C TYR A 49 2.70 -2.29 -8.05
N THR A 50 2.08 -1.23 -7.54
CA THR A 50 2.70 -0.28 -6.59
C THR A 50 2.10 -0.45 -5.20
N LEU A 51 2.94 -0.72 -4.21
CA LEU A 51 2.61 -0.79 -2.79
C LEU A 51 3.25 0.39 -2.07
N ASN A 52 2.52 1.10 -1.21
CA ASN A 52 3.06 2.22 -0.40
C ASN A 52 3.73 1.81 0.92
N GLN A 53 4.10 0.54 1.03
CA GLN A 53 4.78 -0.08 2.16
C GLN A 53 5.65 -1.23 1.64
N GLU A 54 6.48 -1.81 2.51
CA GLU A 54 7.11 -3.08 2.21
C GLU A 54 6.10 -4.23 2.38
N GLY A 55 6.18 -5.20 1.48
CA GLY A 55 5.34 -6.40 1.50
C GLY A 55 6.14 -7.62 1.07
N LYS A 56 5.58 -8.79 1.37
CA LYS A 56 6.14 -10.08 0.99
C LYS A 56 5.10 -10.95 0.32
N ASP A 57 5.56 -12.03 -0.30
CA ASP A 57 4.72 -13.06 -0.91
C ASP A 57 3.75 -12.46 -1.95
N LEU A 58 4.27 -11.63 -2.86
CA LEU A 58 3.49 -11.14 -4.01
C LEU A 58 3.01 -12.33 -4.84
N ARG A 59 1.70 -12.41 -5.05
CA ARG A 59 1.04 -13.43 -5.86
C ARG A 59 0.29 -12.75 -7.00
N LEU A 60 0.72 -13.04 -8.22
CA LEU A 60 0.02 -12.58 -9.40
C LEU A 60 -1.26 -13.39 -9.64
N PRO A 61 -2.27 -12.78 -10.26
CA PRO A 61 -3.34 -13.52 -10.90
C PRO A 61 -2.80 -14.37 -12.07
N ASP A 62 -3.67 -15.21 -12.62
CA ASP A 62 -3.46 -15.75 -13.95
C ASP A 62 -3.62 -14.61 -14.98
N LEU A 63 -2.58 -14.37 -15.80
CA LEU A 63 -2.55 -13.31 -16.81
C LEU A 63 -3.10 -13.82 -18.15
N LYS A 64 -4.29 -14.43 -18.13
CA LYS A 64 -4.91 -14.99 -19.33
C LYS A 64 -5.02 -13.94 -20.44
N GLY A 65 -4.60 -14.32 -21.64
CA GLY A 65 -4.61 -13.43 -22.80
C GLY A 65 -3.35 -12.58 -22.95
N PHE A 66 -2.36 -12.74 -22.08
CA PHE A 66 -1.08 -12.05 -22.17
C PHE A 66 0.09 -12.99 -21.94
N ASP A 67 1.16 -12.82 -22.71
CA ASP A 67 2.43 -13.50 -22.44
C ASP A 67 3.33 -12.60 -21.58
N VAL A 68 3.93 -13.18 -20.55
CA VAL A 68 4.90 -12.49 -19.69
C VAL A 68 6.28 -12.60 -20.34
N LEU A 69 6.78 -11.50 -20.89
CA LEU A 69 8.10 -11.47 -21.51
C LEU A 69 9.22 -11.26 -20.49
N PHE A 70 8.95 -10.47 -19.45
CA PHE A 70 9.93 -10.15 -18.41
C PHE A 70 9.27 -9.73 -17.10
N GLY A 71 9.95 -10.01 -15.98
CA GLY A 71 9.64 -9.45 -14.67
C GLY A 71 9.46 -10.47 -13.55
N PRO A 72 9.19 -10.00 -12.31
CA PRO A 72 9.13 -8.58 -11.96
C PRO A 72 10.51 -7.93 -11.91
N SER A 73 10.66 -6.73 -12.47
CA SER A 73 11.66 -5.79 -11.94
C SER A 73 11.06 -5.07 -10.74
N THR A 74 11.87 -4.85 -9.71
CA THR A 74 11.42 -4.23 -8.46
C THR A 74 12.16 -2.91 -8.26
N SER A 75 11.43 -1.82 -8.08
CA SER A 75 11.98 -0.54 -7.66
C SER A 75 11.45 -0.16 -6.28
N ARG A 76 12.27 0.56 -5.51
CA ARG A 76 11.90 1.11 -4.20
C ARG A 76 12.13 2.61 -4.23
N SER A 77 11.17 3.38 -3.74
CA SER A 77 11.26 4.82 -3.55
C SER A 77 11.07 5.16 -2.08
N PHE A 78 11.77 6.19 -1.64
CA PHE A 78 11.64 6.75 -0.31
C PHE A 78 11.73 8.27 -0.40
N SER A 79 10.78 8.96 0.23
CA SER A 79 10.71 10.42 0.28
C SER A 79 10.42 10.88 1.70
N GLN A 80 11.01 12.00 2.10
CA GLN A 80 10.73 12.66 3.38
C GLN A 80 10.45 14.14 3.14
N SER A 81 9.38 14.64 3.72
CA SER A 81 8.98 16.04 3.64
C SER A 81 8.71 16.59 5.03
N THR A 82 9.25 17.77 5.34
CA THR A 82 9.01 18.45 6.61
C THR A 82 8.32 19.79 6.33
N VAL A 83 7.08 19.93 6.80
CA VAL A 83 6.28 21.15 6.65
C VAL A 83 5.87 21.64 8.03
N ASN A 84 6.26 22.88 8.38
CA ASN A 84 5.97 23.50 9.68
C ASN A 84 6.36 22.61 10.89
N GLY A 85 7.52 21.97 10.82
CA GLY A 85 8.02 21.07 11.88
C GLY A 85 7.37 19.67 11.92
N LYS A 86 6.40 19.39 11.05
CA LYS A 86 5.83 18.04 10.87
C LYS A 86 6.55 17.30 9.76
N THR A 87 7.29 16.25 10.11
CA THR A 87 7.93 15.34 9.15
C THR A 87 6.96 14.25 8.72
N THR A 88 6.83 14.04 7.41
CA THR A 88 6.11 12.94 6.77
C THR A 88 7.10 12.13 5.94
N SER A 89 7.06 10.81 6.07
CA SER A 89 7.90 9.90 5.27
C SER A 89 7.01 8.97 4.45
N GLU A 90 7.34 8.81 3.18
CA GLU A 90 6.63 7.93 2.24
C GLU A 90 7.61 6.91 1.67
N SER A 91 7.22 5.64 1.66
CA SER A 91 7.94 4.57 0.98
C SER A 91 7.03 3.94 -0.05
N SER A 92 7.58 3.54 -1.20
CA SER A 92 6.84 2.74 -2.17
C SER A 92 7.71 1.67 -2.79
N VAL A 93 7.10 0.54 -3.11
CA VAL A 93 7.70 -0.59 -3.83
C VAL A 93 6.86 -0.84 -5.07
N THR A 94 7.49 -0.82 -6.24
CA THR A 94 6.81 -1.08 -7.52
C THR A 94 7.37 -2.33 -8.16
N TYR A 95 6.50 -3.29 -8.45
CA TYR A 95 6.79 -4.50 -9.20
C TYR A 95 6.32 -4.34 -10.63
N THR A 96 7.22 -4.48 -11.60
CA THR A 96 6.95 -4.18 -13.00
C THR A 96 7.16 -5.40 -13.88
N TYR A 97 6.16 -5.71 -14.70
CA TYR A 97 6.18 -6.76 -15.72
C TYR A 97 6.09 -6.15 -17.10
N ILE A 98 6.75 -6.78 -18.06
CA ILE A 98 6.58 -6.50 -19.49
C ILE A 98 5.77 -7.65 -20.08
N LEU A 99 4.61 -7.30 -20.61
CA LEU A 99 3.66 -8.22 -21.20
C LEU A 99 3.53 -7.95 -22.69
N VAL A 100 3.04 -8.94 -23.44
CA VAL A 100 2.56 -8.77 -24.81
C VAL A 100 1.14 -9.32 -24.93
N ALA A 101 0.31 -8.66 -25.74
CA ALA A 101 -1.03 -9.12 -26.09
C ALA A 101 -0.97 -9.92 -27.42
N PRO A 102 -0.94 -11.26 -27.40
CA PRO A 102 -0.86 -12.06 -28.62
C PRO A 102 -2.13 -12.01 -29.46
N GLU A 103 -3.28 -11.73 -28.85
CA GLU A 103 -4.58 -11.73 -29.52
C GLU A 103 -5.40 -10.47 -29.25
N GLU A 104 -6.27 -10.14 -30.20
CA GLU A 104 -7.23 -9.04 -30.06
C GLU A 104 -8.40 -9.46 -29.16
N GLY A 105 -8.90 -8.54 -28.35
CA GLY A 105 -10.05 -8.77 -27.48
C GLY A 105 -10.07 -7.90 -26.23
N THR A 106 -11.06 -8.14 -25.38
CA THR A 106 -11.11 -7.55 -24.04
C THR A 106 -10.75 -8.62 -23.03
N PHE A 107 -9.71 -8.36 -22.25
CA PHE A 107 -9.24 -9.23 -21.19
C PHE A 107 -9.28 -8.49 -19.86
N THR A 108 -9.54 -9.22 -18.79
CA THR A 108 -9.53 -8.69 -17.42
C THR A 108 -8.30 -9.20 -16.70
N ILE A 109 -7.51 -8.29 -16.14
CA ILE A 109 -6.40 -8.63 -15.25
C ILE A 109 -6.95 -8.62 -13.84
N GLU A 110 -7.04 -9.81 -13.23
CA GLU A 110 -7.55 -9.95 -11.87
C GLU A 110 -6.61 -9.28 -10.84
N PRO A 111 -7.11 -8.90 -9.65
CA PRO A 111 -6.26 -8.30 -8.63
C PRO A 111 -5.14 -9.23 -8.16
N ALA A 112 -3.92 -8.70 -8.05
CA ALA A 112 -2.82 -9.39 -7.37
C ALA A 112 -3.03 -9.38 -5.85
N ALA A 113 -2.35 -10.27 -5.13
CA ALA A 113 -2.33 -10.30 -3.67
C ALA A 113 -0.92 -10.09 -3.11
N ILE A 114 -0.80 -9.40 -1.98
CA ILE A 114 0.47 -9.20 -1.28
C ILE A 114 0.25 -9.18 0.23
N THR A 115 1.22 -9.67 1.00
CA THR A 115 1.13 -9.69 2.46
C THR A 115 1.91 -8.52 3.06
N VAL A 116 1.24 -7.69 3.87
CA VAL A 116 1.81 -6.55 4.59
C VAL A 116 1.47 -6.70 6.07
N ASN A 117 2.49 -6.70 6.93
CA ASN A 117 2.32 -6.86 8.39
C ASN A 117 1.44 -8.06 8.80
N GLY A 118 1.53 -9.17 8.06
CA GLY A 118 0.75 -10.39 8.32
C GLY A 118 -0.67 -10.42 7.72
N SER A 119 -1.12 -9.31 7.12
CA SER A 119 -2.44 -9.20 6.48
C SER A 119 -2.32 -9.23 4.96
N SER A 120 -3.24 -9.91 4.27
CA SER A 120 -3.29 -9.98 2.81
C SER A 120 -4.06 -8.79 2.23
N TYR A 121 -3.46 -8.12 1.25
CA TYR A 121 -4.05 -7.01 0.50
C TYR A 121 -4.20 -7.39 -0.96
N ARG A 122 -5.27 -6.90 -1.60
CA ARG A 122 -5.49 -7.06 -3.04
C ARG A 122 -5.29 -5.74 -3.77
N SER A 123 -4.79 -5.80 -5.00
CA SER A 123 -4.77 -4.60 -5.84
C SER A 123 -6.19 -4.17 -6.23
N ASN A 124 -6.32 -3.00 -6.83
CA ASN A 124 -7.53 -2.67 -7.59
C ASN A 124 -7.71 -3.55 -8.82
#